data_AF-A0A6G2B5G0-F1
#
_entry.id   AF-A0A6G2B5G0-F1
#
_cell.length_a   1.000
_cell.length_b   1.000
_cell.length_c   1.000
_cell.angle_alpha   90.00
_cell.angle_beta   90.00
_cell.angle_gamma   90.00
#
_symmetry.space_group_name_H-M   'P 1'
#
loop_
_entity.id
_entity.type
_entity.pdbx_description
1 polymer ?
#
loop_
_entity_poly.entity_id
_entity_poly.type
_entity_poly.pdbx_seq_one_letter_code
_entity_poly.pdbx_strand_id
1 'polypeptide(L)' 'TQLTGLTDKWFYKLISLGEFPKPIKLGRSSRWLESEVEAWLQQRITDSRG' A
#
# COMPACT_ATOMS: atom_id res chain seq x y z
N THR A 1 -2.30 2.49 11.61
CA THR A 1 -1.40 2.62 10.44
C THR A 1 -1.04 4.09 10.27
N GLN A 2 0.02 4.54 10.96
CA GLN A 2 0.41 5.96 11.02
C GLN A 2 1.06 6.47 9.72
N LEU A 3 1.38 5.59 8.78
CA LEU A 3 2.07 5.93 7.53
C LEU A 3 1.21 6.69 6.50
N THR A 4 -0.11 6.49 6.48
CA THR A 4 -0.97 7.08 5.42
C THR A 4 -2.29 7.69 5.91
N GLY A 5 -2.69 7.44 7.16
CA GLY A 5 -4.03 7.82 7.64
C GLY A 5 -5.19 7.08 6.96
N LEU A 6 -4.91 6.13 6.05
CA LEU A 6 -5.91 5.34 5.33
C LEU A 6 -6.36 4.14 6.15
N THR A 7 -7.64 3.80 6.00
CA THR A 7 -8.18 2.54 6.50
C THR A 7 -7.70 1.38 5.65
N ASP A 8 -7.58 0.21 6.28
CA ASP A 8 -7.41 -1.10 5.68
C ASP A 8 -8.34 -1.36 4.47
N LYS A 9 -9.59 -0.90 4.51
CA LYS A 9 -10.53 -1.02 3.36
C LYS A 9 -10.00 -0.36 2.08
N TRP A 10 -9.34 0.79 2.21
CA TRP A 10 -8.77 1.49 1.06
C TRP A 10 -7.60 0.74 0.45
N PHE A 11 -6.73 0.16 1.27
CA PHE A 11 -5.64 -0.69 0.78
C PHE A 11 -6.17 -1.90 0.01
N TYR A 12 -7.21 -2.59 0.51
CA TYR A 12 -7.81 -3.70 -0.23
C TYR A 12 -8.46 -3.27 -1.56
N LYS A 13 -9.05 -2.07 -1.62
CA LYS A 13 -9.55 -1.51 -2.89
C LYS A 13 -8.41 -1.29 -3.89
N LEU A 14 -7.30 -0.66 -3.46
CA LEU A 14 -6.14 -0.45 -4.33
C LEU A 14 -5.51 -1.77 -4.79
N ILE A 15 -5.45 -2.78 -3.91
CA ILE A 15 -4.99 -4.13 -4.28
C ILE A 15 -5.90 -4.74 -5.36
N SER A 16 -7.22 -4.56 -5.26
CA SER A 16 -8.16 -5.05 -6.27
C SER A 16 -8.02 -4.34 -7.63
N LEU A 17 -7.57 -3.08 -7.62
CA LEU A 17 -7.27 -2.29 -8.82
C LEU A 17 -5.87 -2.57 -9.38
N GLY A 18 -5.04 -3.35 -8.67
CA GLY A 18 -3.64 -3.59 -9.06
C GLY A 18 -2.71 -2.41 -8.79
N GLU A 19 -3.17 -1.40 -8.05
CA GLU A 19 -2.44 -0.15 -7.78
C GLU A 19 -1.62 -0.21 -6.48
N PHE A 20 -1.71 -1.28 -5.71
CA PHE A 20 -0.97 -1.44 -4.44
C PHE A 20 -0.39 -2.85 -4.30
N PRO A 21 0.80 -3.01 -3.71
CA PRO A 21 1.42 -4.32 -3.51
C PRO A 21 0.51 -5.30 -2.77
N LYS A 22 0.52 -6.55 -3.24
CA LYS A 22 -0.24 -7.64 -2.61
C LYS A 22 0.38 -7.96 -1.25
N PRO A 23 -0.43 -8.19 -0.21
CA PRO A 23 0.11 -8.52 1.10
C PRO A 23 0.77 -9.91 1.12
N ILE A 24 1.84 -10.00 1.89
CA ILE A 24 2.45 -11.25 2.33
C ILE A 24 1.62 -11.80 3.49
N LYS A 25 1.22 -13.08 3.40
CA LYS A 25 0.45 -13.75 4.45
C LYS A 25 1.37 -14.32 5.52
N LEU A 26 1.26 -13.79 6.74
CA LEU A 26 1.88 -14.33 7.94
C LEU A 26 0.78 -14.87 8.85
N GLY A 27 0.35 -16.10 8.58
CA GLY A 27 -0.80 -16.73 9.21
C GLY A 27 -2.10 -15.98 8.90
N ARG A 28 -2.82 -15.55 9.94
CA ARG A 28 -4.05 -14.74 9.80
C ARG A 28 -3.76 -13.27 9.49
N SER A 29 -2.51 -12.84 9.65
CA SER A 29 -2.12 -11.45 9.42
C SER A 29 -1.66 -11.25 7.98
N SER A 30 -2.11 -10.14 7.39
CA SER A 30 -1.60 -9.64 6.11
C SER A 30 -0.57 -8.55 6.42
N ARG A 31 0.63 -8.66 5.87
CA ARG A 31 1.73 -7.71 6.06
C ARG A 31 2.28 -7.27 4.71
N TRP A 32 3.01 -6.17 4.70
CA TRP A 32 3.71 -5.65 3.54
C TRP A 32 5.16 -5.35 3.91
N LEU A 33 6.05 -5.42 2.92
CA LEU A 33 7.40 -4.90 3.10
C LEU A 33 7.33 -3.37 3.12
N GLU A 34 8.05 -2.78 4.08
CA GLU A 34 8.10 -1.32 4.21
C GLU A 34 8.63 -0.66 2.93
N SER A 35 9.64 -1.26 2.30
CA SER A 35 10.22 -0.78 1.04
C SER A 35 9.21 -0.75 -0.12
N GLU A 36 8.30 -1.72 -0.21
CA GLU A 36 7.27 -1.74 -1.25
C GLU A 36 6.25 -0.61 -1.04
N VAL A 37 5.87 -0.37 0.22
CA VAL A 37 4.94 0.69 0.58
C VAL A 37 5.57 2.06 0.35
N GLU A 38 6.85 2.22 0.68
CA GLU A 38 7.59 3.45 0.45
C GLU A 38 7.77 3.74 -1.04
N ALA A 39 8.14 2.74 -1.85
CA ALA A 39 8.24 2.88 -3.30
C ALA A 39 6.90 3.30 -3.93
N TRP A 40 5.79 2.69 -3.49
CA TRP A 40 4.45 3.07 -3.91
C TRP A 40 4.11 4.52 -3.53
N LEU A 41 4.47 4.95 -2.31
CA LEU A 41 4.24 6.31 -1.86
C LEU A 41 5.02 7.33 -2.70
N GLN A 42 6.29 7.04 -2.99
CA GLN A 42 7.12 7.89 -3.86
C GLN A 42 6.51 8.01 -5.26
N GLN A 43 6.07 6.89 -5.86
CA GLN A 43 5.41 6.90 -7.16
C GLN A 43 4.18 7.81 -7.15
N ARG A 44 3.33 7.74 -6.11
CA ARG A 44 2.15 8.62 -5.98
C ARG A 44 2.50 10.09 -5.80
N ILE A 45 3.60 10.40 -5.10
CA ILE A 45 4.09 11.78 -4.96
C ILE A 45 4.55 12.30 -6.31
N THR A 46 5.30 11.49 -7.07
CA THR A 46 5.74 11.82 -8.43
C THR A 46 4.55 12.00 -9.37
N ASP A 47 3.59 11.08 -9.39
CA ASP A 47 2.40 11.18 -10.26
C ASP A 47 1.52 12.41 -9.93
N SER A 48 1.50 12.83 -8.67
CA SER A 48 0.69 13.98 -8.19
C SER A 48 1.35 15.33 -8.45
N ARG A 49 2.68 15.37 -8.53
CA ARG A 49 3.48 16.61 -8.63
C ARG A 49 4.30 16.73 -9.93
N GLY A 50 4.27 15.70 -10.77
CA GLY A 50 4.89 15.64 -12.09
C GLY A 50 4.03 16.23 -13.20
#